data_AF-W0QCV1-F1
#
_entry.id   AF-W0QCV1-F1
#
_cell.length_a   1.000
_cell.length_b   1.000
_cell.length_c   1.000
_cell.angle_alpha   90.00
_cell.angle_beta   90.00
_cell.angle_gamma   90.00
#
_symmetry.space_group_name_H-M   'P 1'
#
loop_
_entity.id
_entity.type
_entity.pdbx_description
1 polymer ?
#
loop_
_entity_poly.entity_id
_entity_poly.type
_entity_poly.pdbx_seq_one_letter_code
_entity_poly.pdbx_strand_id
1 'polypeptide(L)'
;MKKFVVLISGNGSNLQSIIDKQNLGQISGKICGVISNKADAYGLVRAKNEGIPTFVFSRKDYKSNLEMDLAIAEQIERLGAGLIVLAGYMKILTPEFIQRFEGKILNIHPSLLPKYPGLNTYQRAIEAGDSEHGTTIHFVNEEVDAGAVVLQAKVPIYPDDEVEDVMGRVVEQEHQYYPLVVEWFCSGRLVAKEGKAFLDGRELSITGYAEE
;
A
#
# COMPACT_ATOMS: atom_id res chain seq x y z
N MET A 1 -6.37 -12.10 16.59
CA MET A 1 -5.68 -10.91 16.06
C MET A 1 -5.07 -11.26 14.72
N LYS A 2 -5.45 -10.59 13.63
CA LYS A 2 -4.83 -10.83 12.32
C LYS A 2 -3.40 -10.30 12.32
N LYS A 3 -2.48 -11.04 11.71
CA LYS A 3 -1.11 -10.59 11.47
C LYS A 3 -0.97 -10.08 10.05
N PHE A 4 -0.16 -9.05 9.85
CA PHE A 4 0.13 -8.54 8.52
C PHE A 4 1.59 -8.11 8.39
N VAL A 5 2.11 -8.10 7.17
CA VAL A 5 3.44 -7.59 6.85
C VAL A 5 3.34 -6.29 6.07
N VAL A 6 4.36 -5.45 6.19
CA VAL A 6 4.49 -4.23 5.38
C VAL A 6 5.72 -4.36 4.50
N LEU A 7 5.57 -4.17 3.19
CA LEU A 7 6.66 -4.17 2.21
C LEU A 7 7.01 -2.71 1.85
N ILE A 8 8.30 -2.39 1.85
CA ILE A 8 8.80 -1.01 1.65
C ILE A 8 10.05 -0.98 0.76
N SER A 9 10.32 0.17 0.14
CA SER A 9 11.58 0.41 -0.61
C SER A 9 12.31 1.71 -0.24
N GLY A 10 11.83 2.49 0.73
CA GLY A 10 12.37 3.83 0.98
C GLY A 10 12.08 4.38 2.37
N ASN A 11 11.65 5.65 2.44
CA ASN A 11 11.48 6.41 3.68
C ASN A 11 10.54 5.72 4.69
N GLY A 12 9.42 5.15 4.19
CA GLY A 12 8.45 4.46 5.02
C GLY A 12 7.57 5.40 5.86
N SER A 13 7.16 6.55 5.32
CA SER A 13 6.21 7.44 6.00
C SER A 13 4.84 6.76 6.20
N ASN A 14 4.31 6.07 5.18
CA ASN A 14 3.12 5.23 5.30
C ASN A 14 3.29 4.06 6.28
N LEU A 15 4.50 3.49 6.37
CA LEU A 15 4.79 2.50 7.42
C LEU A 15 4.67 3.14 8.81
N GLN A 16 5.23 4.34 9.00
CA GLN A 16 5.14 5.05 10.29
C GLN A 16 3.69 5.32 10.68
N SER A 17 2.87 5.84 9.77
CA SER A 17 1.46 6.12 10.07
C SER A 17 0.71 4.86 10.48
N ILE A 18 0.95 3.71 9.84
CA ILE A 18 0.35 2.43 10.23
C ILE A 18 0.84 2.00 11.63
N ILE A 19 2.12 2.14 11.94
CA ILE A 19 2.66 1.82 13.27
C ILE A 19 2.00 2.70 14.34
N ASP A 20 1.96 4.01 14.12
CA ASP A 20 1.40 4.97 15.08
C ASP A 20 -0.07 4.65 15.36
N LYS A 21 -0.86 4.36 14.32
CA LYS A 21 -2.28 4.01 14.42
C LYS A 21 -2.49 2.66 15.11
N GLN A 22 -1.62 1.69 14.88
CA GLN A 22 -1.61 0.44 15.64
C GLN A 22 -1.32 0.68 17.13
N ASN A 23 -0.32 1.49 17.46
CA ASN A 23 0.05 1.81 18.84
C ASN A 23 -1.07 2.56 19.58
N LEU A 24 -1.89 3.34 18.85
CA LEU A 24 -3.11 3.96 19.36
C LEU A 24 -4.32 3.01 19.47
N GLY A 25 -4.17 1.73 19.11
CA GLY A 25 -5.26 0.74 19.13
C GLY A 25 -6.30 0.96 18.03
N GLN A 26 -5.99 1.75 17.00
CA GLN A 26 -6.88 2.02 15.86
C GLN A 26 -6.77 0.95 14.76
N ILE A 27 -5.82 0.02 14.90
CA ILE A 27 -5.71 -1.18 14.06
C ILE A 27 -5.78 -2.40 14.98
N SER A 28 -6.79 -3.24 14.78
CA SER A 28 -7.05 -4.50 15.48
C SER A 28 -6.10 -5.63 15.08
N GLY A 29 -5.37 -5.47 13.98
CA GLY A 29 -4.30 -6.35 13.53
C GLY A 29 -2.92 -6.00 14.11
N LYS A 30 -1.91 -6.82 13.83
CA LYS A 30 -0.52 -6.61 14.26
C LYS A 30 0.48 -6.77 13.11
N ILE A 31 1.37 -5.79 12.95
CA ILE A 31 2.55 -5.90 12.09
C ILE A 31 3.45 -7.00 12.65
N CYS A 32 3.60 -8.09 11.90
CA CYS A 32 4.48 -9.20 12.27
C CYS A 32 5.86 -9.15 11.59
N GLY A 33 6.03 -8.27 10.59
CA GLY A 33 7.33 -8.00 9.99
C GLY A 33 7.28 -6.89 8.96
N VAL A 34 8.42 -6.22 8.78
CA VAL A 34 8.67 -5.28 7.69
C VAL A 34 9.69 -5.86 6.74
N ILE A 35 9.32 -5.96 5.47
CA ILE A 35 10.17 -6.54 4.41
C ILE A 35 10.60 -5.42 3.47
N SER A 36 11.89 -5.36 3.14
CA SER A 36 12.38 -4.41 2.13
C SER A 36 13.21 -5.08 1.06
N ASN A 37 13.09 -4.56 -0.16
CA ASN A 37 14.00 -4.89 -1.27
C ASN A 37 15.29 -4.04 -1.28
N LYS A 38 15.42 -3.07 -0.35
CA LYS A 38 16.56 -2.18 -0.22
C LYS A 38 17.09 -2.18 1.21
N ALA A 39 18.39 -2.45 1.37
CA ALA A 39 19.02 -2.54 2.69
C ALA A 39 19.13 -1.20 3.42
N ASP A 40 19.12 -0.10 2.66
CA ASP A 40 19.22 1.29 3.11
C ASP A 40 17.85 1.98 3.27
N ALA A 41 16.74 1.26 3.09
CA ALA A 41 15.41 1.82 3.29
C ALA A 41 15.24 2.31 4.74
N TYR A 42 15.03 3.61 4.92
CA TYR A 42 14.86 4.21 6.25
C TYR A 42 13.66 3.64 7.03
N GLY A 43 12.64 3.12 6.34
CA GLY A 43 11.53 2.41 7.00
C GLY A 43 11.97 1.18 7.81
N LEU A 44 13.13 0.58 7.50
CA LEU A 44 13.72 -0.48 8.34
C LEU A 44 14.16 0.06 9.70
N VAL A 45 14.66 1.29 9.76
CA VAL A 45 15.03 1.96 11.03
C VAL A 45 13.77 2.23 11.85
N ARG A 46 12.71 2.75 11.21
CA ARG A 46 11.40 2.98 11.85
C ARG A 46 10.86 1.70 12.50
N ALA A 47 10.87 0.59 11.76
CA ALA A 47 10.42 -0.70 12.25
C ALA A 47 11.25 -1.20 13.45
N LYS A 48 12.58 -1.08 13.39
CA LYS A 48 13.47 -1.50 14.48
C LYS A 48 13.26 -0.69 15.76
N ASN A 49 13.02 0.61 15.66
CA ASN A 49 12.74 1.48 16.80
C ASN A 49 11.49 1.03 17.57
N GLU A 50 10.55 0.40 16.86
CA GLU A 50 9.28 -0.11 17.39
C GLU A 50 9.33 -1.61 17.71
N GLY A 51 10.53 -2.22 17.67
CA GLY A 51 10.73 -3.64 17.97
C GLY A 51 10.11 -4.60 16.95
N ILE A 52 9.79 -4.13 15.75
CA ILE A 52 9.19 -4.95 14.68
C ILE A 52 10.29 -5.69 13.92
N PRO A 53 10.18 -7.02 13.72
CA PRO A 53 11.15 -7.77 12.93
C PRO A 53 11.30 -7.24 11.50
N THR A 54 12.53 -7.08 11.05
CA THR A 54 12.84 -6.58 9.70
C THR A 54 13.57 -7.61 8.86
N PHE A 55 13.21 -7.73 7.58
CA PHE A 55 13.83 -8.64 6.62
C PHE A 55 14.22 -7.89 5.35
N VAL A 56 15.38 -8.20 4.79
CA VAL A 56 15.89 -7.56 3.57
C VAL A 56 16.13 -8.63 2.51
N PHE A 57 15.57 -8.40 1.33
CA PHE A 57 15.71 -9.27 0.16
C PHE A 57 16.30 -8.42 -0.98
N SER A 58 17.61 -8.44 -1.17
CA SER A 58 18.21 -7.60 -2.22
C SER A 58 18.18 -8.32 -3.56
N ARG A 59 17.81 -7.62 -4.64
CA ARG A 59 17.76 -8.21 -6.00
C ARG A 59 19.07 -8.89 -6.41
N LYS A 60 20.22 -8.39 -5.92
CA LYS A 60 21.56 -8.95 -6.19
C LYS A 60 21.78 -10.36 -5.64
N ASP A 61 20.98 -10.77 -4.63
CA ASP A 61 21.14 -12.04 -3.93
C ASP A 61 20.33 -13.18 -4.62
N TYR A 62 19.60 -12.86 -5.70
CA TYR A 62 18.71 -13.79 -6.40
C TYR A 62 19.00 -13.79 -7.90
N LYS A 63 18.69 -14.89 -8.60
CA LYS A 63 18.90 -15.00 -10.05
C LYS A 63 17.79 -14.31 -10.83
N SER A 64 16.55 -14.35 -10.33
CA SER A 64 15.37 -13.77 -10.98
C SER A 64 14.46 -13.03 -10.00
N ASN A 65 13.53 -12.24 -10.54
CA ASN A 65 12.47 -11.62 -9.73
C ASN A 65 11.55 -12.68 -9.12
N LEU A 66 11.30 -13.78 -9.84
CA LEU A 66 10.49 -14.90 -9.36
C LEU A 66 11.14 -15.58 -8.15
N GLU A 67 12.45 -15.87 -8.20
CA GLU A 67 13.16 -16.51 -7.08
C GLU A 67 13.13 -15.62 -5.83
N MET A 68 13.32 -14.31 -6.01
CA MET A 68 13.22 -13.34 -4.92
C MET A 68 11.80 -13.27 -4.34
N ASP A 69 10.77 -13.20 -5.18
CA ASP A 69 9.38 -13.12 -4.73
C ASP A 69 8.92 -14.40 -4.03
N LEU A 70 9.38 -15.58 -4.48
CA LEU A 70 9.13 -16.85 -3.80
C LEU A 70 9.78 -16.87 -2.41
N ALA A 71 11.01 -16.37 -2.27
CA ALA A 71 11.68 -16.26 -0.97
C ALA A 71 10.95 -15.29 -0.03
N ILE A 72 10.47 -14.16 -0.56
CA ILE A 72 9.62 -13.21 0.20
C ILE A 72 8.32 -13.91 0.63
N ALA A 73 7.66 -14.63 -0.27
CA ALA A 73 6.40 -15.33 0.01
C ALA A 73 6.57 -16.38 1.13
N GLU A 74 7.63 -17.18 1.10
CA GLU A 74 7.96 -18.13 2.16
C GLU A 74 8.16 -17.43 3.51
N GLN A 75 8.83 -16.28 3.53
CA GLN A 75 9.03 -15.51 4.75
C GLN A 75 7.70 -14.97 5.30
N ILE A 76 6.82 -14.47 4.43
CA ILE A 76 5.47 -13.98 4.80
C ILE A 76 4.64 -15.10 5.43
N GLU A 77 4.68 -16.30 4.85
CA GLU A 77 3.98 -17.48 5.38
C GLU A 77 4.56 -17.94 6.72
N ARG A 78 5.89 -17.95 6.89
CA ARG A 78 6.54 -18.26 8.18
C ARG A 78 6.12 -17.29 9.28
N LEU A 79 5.90 -16.02 8.95
CA LEU A 79 5.38 -15.02 9.89
C LEU A 79 3.88 -15.21 10.20
N GLY A 80 3.18 -16.03 9.41
CA GLY A 80 1.74 -16.27 9.51
C GLY A 80 0.90 -15.04 9.16
N ALA A 81 1.37 -14.23 8.21
CA ALA A 81 0.67 -13.01 7.82
C ALA A 81 -0.54 -13.31 6.92
N GLY A 82 -1.69 -12.74 7.25
CA GLY A 82 -2.93 -12.85 6.47
C GLY A 82 -3.21 -11.66 5.55
N LEU A 83 -2.38 -10.62 5.62
CA LEU A 83 -2.43 -9.41 4.80
C LEU A 83 -1.00 -8.94 4.48
N ILE A 84 -0.82 -8.45 3.26
CA ILE A 84 0.40 -7.82 2.75
C ILE A 84 0.06 -6.37 2.40
N VAL A 85 0.80 -5.43 2.97
CA VAL A 85 0.59 -3.99 2.76
C VAL A 85 1.81 -3.41 2.04
N LEU A 86 1.63 -2.87 0.83
CA LEU A 86 2.68 -2.25 0.04
C LEU A 86 2.76 -0.75 0.37
N ALA A 87 3.70 -0.36 1.23
CA ALA A 87 3.89 1.03 1.64
C ALA A 87 5.11 1.64 0.94
N GLY A 88 4.94 2.01 -0.33
CA GLY A 88 6.04 2.51 -1.17
C GLY A 88 7.01 1.39 -1.57
N TYR A 89 6.48 0.21 -1.92
CA TYR A 89 7.25 -0.91 -2.45
C TYR A 89 7.41 -0.76 -3.97
N MET A 90 8.63 -0.49 -4.42
CA MET A 90 8.94 -0.04 -5.78
C MET A 90 9.33 -1.19 -6.72
N LYS A 91 9.03 -2.44 -6.36
CA LYS A 91 9.28 -3.62 -7.21
C LYS A 91 7.95 -4.20 -7.67
N ILE A 92 7.82 -4.40 -8.98
CA ILE A 92 6.71 -5.16 -9.57
C ILE A 92 6.75 -6.60 -9.05
N LEU A 93 5.64 -7.06 -8.49
CA LEU A 93 5.47 -8.43 -8.01
C LEU A 93 5.19 -9.36 -9.20
N THR A 94 5.72 -10.58 -9.18
CA THR A 94 5.40 -11.54 -10.24
C THR A 94 3.96 -12.05 -10.12
N PRO A 95 3.33 -12.51 -11.23
CA PRO A 95 2.00 -13.10 -11.20
C PRO A 95 1.87 -14.25 -10.17
N GLU A 96 2.90 -15.08 -10.03
CA GLU A 96 2.91 -16.20 -9.07
C GLU A 96 2.81 -15.72 -7.63
N PHE A 97 3.44 -14.59 -7.29
CA PHE A 97 3.30 -13.98 -5.96
C PHE A 97 1.89 -13.44 -5.75
N ILE A 98 1.34 -12.76 -6.75
CA ILE A 98 0.01 -12.14 -6.69
C ILE A 98 -1.06 -13.22 -6.54
N GLN A 99 -1.01 -14.29 -7.35
CA GLN A 99 -1.93 -15.43 -7.28
C GLN A 99 -1.85 -16.13 -5.91
N ARG A 100 -0.65 -16.30 -5.35
CA ARG A 100 -0.46 -16.94 -4.04
C ARG A 100 -1.13 -16.17 -2.89
N PHE A 101 -1.23 -14.85 -3.01
CA PHE A 101 -1.84 -13.97 -2.01
C PHE A 101 -3.05 -13.22 -2.55
N GLU A 102 -3.78 -13.81 -3.50
CA GLU A 102 -4.93 -13.18 -4.13
C GLU A 102 -5.92 -12.67 -3.07
N GLY A 103 -6.37 -11.42 -3.23
CA GLY A 103 -7.27 -10.75 -2.29
C GLY A 103 -6.67 -10.41 -0.92
N LYS A 104 -5.35 -10.56 -0.74
CA LYS A 104 -4.63 -10.28 0.52
C LYS A 104 -3.49 -9.29 0.36
N ILE A 105 -3.36 -8.64 -0.80
CA ILE A 105 -2.35 -7.62 -1.05
C ILE A 105 -3.06 -6.27 -1.23
N LEU A 106 -2.75 -5.30 -0.37
CA LEU A 106 -3.20 -3.92 -0.50
C LEU A 106 -2.03 -3.04 -0.93
N ASN A 107 -2.27 -2.16 -1.89
CA ASN A 107 -1.34 -1.12 -2.31
C ASN A 107 -1.97 0.26 -2.16
N ILE A 108 -1.14 1.27 -1.94
CA ILE A 108 -1.51 2.67 -2.05
C ILE A 108 -0.75 3.29 -3.21
N HIS A 109 -1.46 4.02 -4.07
CA HIS A 109 -0.93 4.62 -5.28
C HIS A 109 -1.22 6.12 -5.30
N PRO A 110 -0.22 7.00 -5.51
CA PRO A 110 -0.38 8.45 -5.41
C PRO A 110 -1.04 9.07 -6.64
N SER A 111 -2.22 8.58 -7.03
CA SER A 111 -3.09 9.23 -8.00
C SER A 111 -4.54 8.81 -7.80
N LEU A 112 -5.46 9.48 -8.49
CA LEU A 112 -6.85 9.06 -8.63
C LEU A 112 -6.97 8.06 -9.80
N LEU A 113 -6.67 6.78 -9.55
CA LEU A 113 -6.79 5.73 -10.56
C LEU A 113 -8.20 5.72 -11.20
N PRO A 114 -8.32 5.49 -12.52
CA PRO A 114 -7.28 5.00 -13.43
C PRO A 114 -6.33 6.08 -13.99
N LYS A 115 -6.41 7.35 -13.55
CA LYS A 115 -5.45 8.37 -13.99
C LYS A 115 -4.06 8.09 -13.41
N TYR A 116 -3.04 8.29 -14.25
CA TYR A 116 -1.63 8.26 -13.86
C TYR A 116 -1.17 6.97 -13.14
N PRO A 117 -1.36 5.76 -13.72
CA PRO A 117 -0.67 4.58 -13.20
C PRO A 117 0.85 4.74 -13.37
N GLY A 118 1.62 4.05 -12.53
CA GLY A 118 3.08 4.13 -12.52
C GLY A 118 3.66 5.38 -11.86
N LEU A 119 4.77 5.90 -12.38
CA LEU A 119 5.59 6.90 -11.68
C LEU A 119 5.24 8.36 -12.06
N ASN A 120 5.81 9.29 -11.29
CA ASN A 120 5.77 10.74 -11.51
C ASN A 120 4.33 11.30 -11.61
N THR A 121 3.44 10.79 -10.77
CA THR A 121 2.00 11.10 -10.81
C THR A 121 1.70 12.57 -10.57
N TYR A 122 2.38 13.20 -9.60
CA TYR A 122 2.23 14.62 -9.27
C TYR A 122 2.59 15.53 -10.44
N GLN A 123 3.78 15.33 -11.03
CA GLN A 123 4.25 16.11 -12.18
C GLN A 123 3.28 15.99 -13.37
N ARG A 124 2.82 14.76 -13.65
CA ARG A 124 1.87 14.50 -14.74
C ARG A 124 0.53 15.20 -14.52
N ALA A 125 0.04 15.26 -13.28
CA ALA A 125 -1.20 15.95 -12.97
C ALA A 125 -1.08 17.47 -13.15
N ILE A 126 0.02 18.07 -12.69
CA ILE A 126 0.30 19.51 -12.86
C ILE A 126 0.47 19.85 -14.35
N GLU A 127 1.27 19.09 -15.10
CA GLU A 127 1.49 19.32 -16.54
C GLU A 127 0.21 19.17 -17.37
N ALA A 128 -0.71 18.31 -16.95
CA ALA A 128 -2.01 18.14 -17.60
C ALA A 128 -3.01 19.26 -17.26
N GLY A 129 -2.70 20.13 -16.30
CA GLY A 129 -3.60 21.18 -15.83
C GLY A 129 -4.80 20.64 -15.04
N ASP A 130 -4.64 19.49 -14.36
CA ASP A 130 -5.69 18.96 -13.50
C ASP A 130 -5.95 19.89 -12.30
N SER A 131 -7.22 20.08 -11.92
CA SER A 131 -7.61 20.84 -10.73
C SER A 131 -7.70 20.00 -9.45
N GLU A 132 -7.61 18.67 -9.59
CA GLU A 132 -7.67 17.70 -8.49
C GLU A 132 -6.62 16.61 -8.71
N HIS A 133 -6.00 16.18 -7.62
CA HIS A 133 -5.17 14.99 -7.54
C HIS A 133 -5.57 14.15 -6.32
N GLY A 134 -4.79 13.13 -5.95
CA GLY A 134 -5.14 12.32 -4.80
C GLY A 134 -4.33 11.05 -4.68
N THR A 135 -4.86 10.14 -3.88
CA THR A 135 -4.32 8.80 -3.68
C THR A 135 -5.42 7.75 -3.80
N THR A 136 -5.04 6.54 -4.21
CA THR A 136 -5.93 5.39 -4.33
C THR A 136 -5.38 4.22 -3.52
N ILE A 137 -6.20 3.65 -2.64
CA ILE A 137 -5.93 2.37 -1.98
C ILE A 137 -6.71 1.29 -2.70
N HIS A 138 -6.04 0.23 -3.12
CA HIS A 138 -6.65 -0.84 -3.90
C HIS A 138 -6.09 -2.22 -3.54
N PHE A 139 -6.85 -3.26 -3.84
CA PHE A 139 -6.30 -4.61 -3.89
C PHE A 139 -5.39 -4.74 -5.11
N VAL A 140 -4.28 -5.46 -4.98
CA VAL A 140 -3.38 -5.73 -6.11
C VAL A 140 -3.90 -6.91 -6.92
N ASN A 141 -3.87 -6.79 -8.24
CA ASN A 141 -4.04 -7.86 -9.22
C ASN A 141 -2.81 -7.91 -10.14
N GLU A 142 -2.83 -8.76 -11.17
CA GLU A 142 -1.71 -8.94 -12.11
C GLU A 142 -1.48 -7.73 -13.01
N GLU A 143 -2.47 -6.85 -13.16
CA GLU A 143 -2.37 -5.60 -13.90
C GLU A 143 -1.85 -4.48 -12.97
N VAL A 144 -0.84 -3.75 -13.44
CA VAL A 144 -0.21 -2.68 -12.63
C VAL A 144 -1.23 -1.58 -12.34
N ASP A 145 -1.41 -1.28 -11.05
CA ASP A 145 -2.30 -0.23 -10.54
C ASP A 145 -3.75 -0.32 -11.07
N ALA A 146 -4.27 -1.54 -11.26
CA ALA A 146 -5.60 -1.77 -11.88
C ALA A 146 -6.50 -2.74 -11.10
N GLY A 147 -6.13 -3.09 -9.86
CA GLY A 147 -6.97 -3.94 -9.04
C GLY A 147 -8.11 -3.18 -8.36
N ALA A 148 -8.97 -3.91 -7.64
CA ALA A 148 -10.21 -3.37 -7.08
C ALA A 148 -9.95 -2.19 -6.13
N VAL A 149 -10.42 -1.01 -6.50
CA VAL A 149 -10.30 0.21 -5.70
C VAL A 149 -11.12 0.07 -4.42
N VAL A 150 -10.50 0.38 -3.29
CA VAL A 150 -11.13 0.35 -1.96
C VAL A 150 -11.51 1.75 -1.52
N LEU A 151 -10.62 2.72 -1.69
CA LEU A 151 -10.85 4.10 -1.27
C LEU A 151 -9.98 5.03 -2.13
N GLN A 152 -10.56 6.18 -2.50
CA GLN A 152 -9.81 7.30 -3.06
C GLN A 152 -9.98 8.52 -2.17
N ALA A 153 -8.89 9.27 -2.00
CA ALA A 153 -8.90 10.55 -1.31
C ALA A 153 -8.40 11.62 -2.27
N LYS A 154 -9.23 12.64 -2.50
CA LYS A 154 -8.93 13.75 -3.41
C LYS A 154 -8.28 14.91 -2.66
N VAL A 155 -7.41 15.62 -3.34
CA VAL A 155 -6.84 16.90 -2.90
C VAL A 155 -6.91 17.91 -4.04
N PRO A 156 -7.13 19.21 -3.76
CA PRO A 156 -7.11 20.23 -4.79
C PRO A 156 -5.68 20.47 -5.31
N ILE A 157 -5.60 20.85 -6.58
CA ILE A 157 -4.44 21.54 -7.16
C ILE A 157 -4.85 23.00 -7.42
N TYR A 158 -4.15 23.92 -6.77
CA TYR A 158 -4.26 25.36 -6.93
C TYR A 158 -3.32 25.88 -8.01
N PRO A 159 -3.61 27.06 -8.62
CA PRO A 159 -2.82 27.58 -9.73
C PRO A 159 -1.32 27.79 -9.46
N ASP A 160 -0.94 28.06 -8.22
CA ASP A 160 0.45 28.37 -7.82
C ASP A 160 1.14 27.20 -7.10
N ASP A 161 0.53 26.01 -7.09
CA ASP A 161 1.13 24.84 -6.45
C ASP A 161 2.36 24.34 -7.20
N GLU A 162 3.40 24.01 -6.44
CA GLU A 162 4.51 23.18 -6.90
C GLU A 162 4.23 21.69 -6.61
N VAL A 163 5.05 20.79 -7.15
CA VAL A 163 4.91 19.34 -6.97
C VAL A 163 4.90 18.96 -5.49
N GLU A 164 5.73 19.62 -4.70
CA GLU A 164 5.90 19.41 -3.27
C GLU A 164 4.64 19.76 -2.48
N ASP A 165 3.90 20.78 -2.88
CA ASP A 165 2.64 21.20 -2.23
C ASP A 165 1.55 20.14 -2.42
N VAL A 166 1.40 19.66 -3.67
CA VAL A 166 0.44 18.60 -4.01
C VAL A 166 0.84 17.30 -3.33
N MET A 167 2.12 16.94 -3.37
CA MET A 167 2.65 15.74 -2.70
C MET A 167 2.39 15.81 -1.19
N GLY A 168 2.64 16.94 -0.54
CA GLY A 168 2.39 17.14 0.88
C GLY A 168 0.94 16.86 1.25
N ARG A 169 -0.01 17.46 0.51
CA ARG A 169 -1.45 17.22 0.71
C ARG A 169 -1.84 15.76 0.46
N VAL A 170 -1.31 15.12 -0.58
CA VAL A 170 -1.58 13.70 -0.84
C VAL A 170 -1.06 12.82 0.30
N VAL A 171 0.17 13.05 0.77
CA VAL A 171 0.79 12.26 1.86
C VAL A 171 -0.03 12.36 3.15
N GLU A 172 -0.61 13.52 3.46
CA GLU A 172 -1.53 13.67 4.59
C GLU A 172 -2.76 12.74 4.45
N GLN A 173 -3.34 12.66 3.25
CA GLN A 173 -4.45 11.74 2.98
C GLN A 173 -4.02 10.27 3.09
N GLU A 174 -2.83 9.92 2.58
CA GLU A 174 -2.29 8.56 2.69
C GLU A 174 -2.14 8.13 4.16
N HIS A 175 -1.61 9.02 5.01
CA HIS A 175 -1.41 8.76 6.43
C HIS A 175 -2.72 8.60 7.21
N GLN A 176 -3.79 9.24 6.73
CA GLN A 176 -5.12 9.09 7.30
C GLN A 176 -5.78 7.80 6.85
N TYR A 177 -5.84 7.55 5.55
CA TYR A 177 -6.72 6.54 4.99
C TYR A 177 -6.07 5.17 4.81
N TYR A 178 -4.75 5.06 4.65
CA TYR A 178 -4.13 3.75 4.51
C TYR A 178 -4.27 2.90 5.78
N PRO A 179 -4.00 3.44 6.99
CA PRO A 179 -4.26 2.73 8.23
C PRO A 179 -5.74 2.35 8.42
N LEU A 180 -6.68 3.21 7.99
CA LEU A 180 -8.11 2.93 8.06
C LEU A 180 -8.50 1.71 7.21
N VAL A 181 -8.01 1.64 5.97
CA VAL A 181 -8.28 0.49 5.08
C VAL A 181 -7.63 -0.79 5.60
N VAL A 182 -6.41 -0.69 6.15
CA VAL A 182 -5.75 -1.83 6.83
C VAL A 182 -6.61 -2.31 8.00
N GLU A 183 -7.19 -1.40 8.78
CA GLU A 183 -8.10 -1.77 9.87
C GLU A 183 -9.37 -2.46 9.35
N TRP A 184 -10.02 -1.94 8.30
CA TRP A 184 -11.20 -2.60 7.73
C TRP A 184 -10.89 -4.04 7.31
N PHE A 185 -9.72 -4.30 6.73
CA PHE A 185 -9.29 -5.66 6.42
C PHE A 185 -9.06 -6.47 7.70
N CYS A 186 -8.35 -5.89 8.68
CA CYS A 186 -7.98 -6.56 9.92
C CYS A 186 -9.20 -6.97 10.76
N SER A 187 -10.22 -6.11 10.83
CA SER A 187 -11.50 -6.33 11.51
C SER A 187 -12.45 -7.24 10.74
N GLY A 188 -12.10 -7.64 9.51
CA GLY A 188 -12.92 -8.51 8.66
C GLY A 188 -14.09 -7.81 7.97
N ARG A 189 -14.10 -6.47 7.94
CA ARG A 189 -15.10 -5.67 7.25
C ARG A 189 -14.83 -5.55 5.75
N LEU A 190 -13.55 -5.50 5.36
CA LEU A 190 -13.11 -5.42 3.97
C LEU A 190 -12.66 -6.79 3.46
N VAL A 191 -13.20 -7.19 2.31
CA VAL A 191 -12.86 -8.46 1.65
C VAL A 191 -12.77 -8.24 0.13
N ALA A 192 -11.81 -8.88 -0.52
CA ALA A 192 -11.78 -9.02 -1.98
C ALA A 192 -12.43 -10.35 -2.39
N LYS A 193 -13.34 -10.31 -3.36
CA LYS A 193 -13.99 -11.50 -3.93
C LYS A 193 -14.23 -11.28 -5.42
N GLU A 194 -13.85 -12.26 -6.25
CA GLU A 194 -14.10 -12.26 -7.70
C GLU A 194 -13.62 -10.95 -8.38
N GLY A 195 -12.42 -10.49 -7.99
CA GLY A 195 -11.83 -9.26 -8.53
C GLY A 195 -12.49 -7.95 -8.08
N LYS A 196 -13.40 -8.00 -7.10
CA LYS A 196 -14.13 -6.84 -6.56
C LYS A 196 -13.85 -6.64 -5.07
N ALA A 197 -13.97 -5.41 -4.60
CA ALA A 197 -13.84 -5.06 -3.19
C ALA A 197 -15.22 -4.94 -2.53
N PHE A 198 -15.36 -5.50 -1.33
CA PHE A 198 -16.58 -5.44 -0.53
C PHE A 198 -16.26 -4.89 0.85
N LEU A 199 -17.02 -3.89 1.31
CA LEU A 199 -16.97 -3.35 2.67
C LEU A 199 -18.31 -3.60 3.36
N ASP A 200 -18.28 -4.25 4.53
CA ASP A 200 -19.48 -4.62 5.30
C ASP A 200 -20.52 -5.38 4.47
N GLY A 201 -20.03 -6.23 3.56
CA GLY A 201 -20.86 -7.04 2.66
C GLY A 201 -21.42 -6.29 1.44
N ARG A 202 -21.12 -5.00 1.27
CA ARG A 202 -21.53 -4.20 0.11
C ARG A 202 -20.40 -4.08 -0.90
N GLU A 203 -20.70 -4.33 -2.18
CA GLU A 203 -19.75 -4.10 -3.27
C GLU A 203 -19.41 -2.60 -3.34
N LEU A 204 -18.12 -2.29 -3.39
CA LEU A 204 -17.64 -0.93 -3.59
C LEU A 204 -17.68 -0.55 -5.07
N SER A 205 -17.88 0.74 -5.34
CA SER A 205 -17.88 1.26 -6.71
C SER A 205 -16.48 1.20 -7.33
N ILE A 206 -16.37 1.52 -8.63
CA ILE A 206 -15.07 1.58 -9.31
C ILE A 206 -14.13 2.65 -8.74
N THR A 207 -14.66 3.64 -8.02
CA THR A 207 -13.87 4.66 -7.29
C THR A 207 -13.74 4.35 -5.80
N GLY A 208 -14.15 3.15 -5.38
CA GLY A 208 -14.09 2.67 -4.01
C GLY A 208 -15.22 3.21 -3.12
N TYR A 209 -14.92 3.26 -1.81
CA TYR A 209 -15.74 3.90 -0.79
C TYR A 209 -15.60 5.41 -0.91
N ALA A 210 -16.60 6.03 -1.54
CA ALA A 210 -16.85 7.46 -1.43
C ALA A 210 -17.97 7.65 -0.40
N GLU A 211 -17.77 8.52 0.59
CA GLU A 211 -18.93 9.16 1.21
C GLU A 211 -19.55 10.04 0.12
N GLU A 212 -20.80 9.76 -0.25
CA GLU A 212 -21.64 10.74 -0.97
C GLU A 212 -21.87 11.98 -0.08
#